data_AF-A0A485APA0-F1
#
_entry.id   AF-A0A485APA0-F1
#
_cell.length_a   1.000
_cell.length_b   1.000
_cell.length_c   1.000
_cell.angle_alpha   90.00
_cell.angle_beta   90.00
_cell.angle_gamma   90.00
#
_symmetry.space_group_name_H-M   'P 1'
#
loop_
_entity.id
_entity.type
_entity.pdbx_description
1 polymer ?
#
loop_
_entity_poly.entity_id
_entity_poly.type
_entity_poly.pdbx_seq_one_letter_code
_entity_poly.pdbx_strand_id
1 'polypeptide(L)' 'MRLIVGMTGATGAPLGVALLQALRDMPDVETHLVMSKWAKTTVELETPYSVA' A
#
# COMPACT_ATOMS: atom_id res chain seq x y z
N MET A 1 -7.80 -15.78 -4.70
CA MET A 1 -7.07 -15.67 -3.41
C MET A 1 -7.38 -14.32 -2.79
N ARG A 2 -7.51 -14.22 -1.46
CA ARG A 2 -7.84 -12.95 -0.78
C ARG A 2 -6.73 -12.59 0.19
N LEU A 3 -6.15 -11.39 0.06
CA LEU A 3 -5.02 -10.93 0.86
C LEU A 3 -5.37 -9.64 1.60
N ILE A 4 -5.02 -9.58 2.88
CA ILE A 4 -5.03 -8.33 3.65
C ILE A 4 -3.61 -7.75 3.60
N VAL A 5 -3.48 -6.50 3.18
CA VAL A 5 -2.20 -5.79 3.14
C VAL A 5 -2.25 -4.69 4.19
N GLY A 6 -1.48 -4.85 5.25
CA GLY A 6 -1.30 -3.83 6.28
C GLY A 6 -0.09 -2.95 5.97
N MET A 7 -0.27 -1.64 5.88
CA MET A 7 0.82 -0.68 5.80
C MET A 7 0.91 0.16 7.08
N THR A 8 2.12 0.30 7.59
CA THR A 8 2.45 1.07 8.80
C THR A 8 3.34 2.26 8.46
N GLY A 9 3.61 3.14 9.44
CA GLY A 9 4.35 4.39 9.24
C GLY A 9 5.87 4.27 9.28
N ALA A 10 6.43 3.09 9.01
CA ALA A 10 7.87 2.95 8.80
C ALA A 10 8.25 3.53 7.43
N THR A 11 9.49 4.00 7.29
CA THR A 11 10.04 4.37 5.97
C THR A 11 10.00 3.17 5.02
N GLY A 12 9.84 3.43 3.72
CA GLY A 12 9.71 2.41 2.68
C GLY A 12 8.30 2.29 2.10
N ALA A 13 7.49 3.36 2.14
CA ALA A 13 6.19 3.38 1.48
C ALA A 13 6.24 3.00 -0.02
N PRO A 14 7.28 3.34 -0.81
CA PRO A 14 7.42 2.87 -2.19
C PRO A 14 7.34 1.35 -2.34
N LEU A 15 7.81 0.58 -1.34
CA LEU A 15 7.76 -0.89 -1.38
C LEU A 15 6.32 -1.41 -1.28
N GLY A 16 5.53 -0.84 -0.36
CA GLY A 16 4.12 -1.19 -0.20
C GLY A 16 3.29 -0.82 -1.43
N VAL A 17 3.58 0.34 -2.04
CA VAL A 17 2.94 0.76 -3.29
C VAL A 17 3.29 -0.17 -4.45
N ALA A 18 4.57 -0.49 -4.64
CA ALA A 18 5.02 -1.39 -5.69
C ALA A 18 4.41 -2.80 -5.54
N LEU A 19 4.32 -3.29 -4.29
CA LEU A 19 3.62 -4.54 -3.99
C LEU A 19 2.15 -4.49 -4.43
N LEU A 20 1.42 -3.44 -4.07
CA LEU A 20 0.01 -3.29 -4.43
C LEU A 20 -0.19 -3.19 -5.95
N GLN A 21 0.72 -2.53 -6.68
CA GLN A 21 0.71 -2.49 -8.14
C GLN A 21 0.90 -3.89 -8.74
N ALA A 22 1.89 -4.64 -8.27
CA ALA A 22 2.14 -6.00 -8.72
C ALA A 22 0.94 -6.94 -8.44
N LEU A 23 0.30 -6.80 -7.27
CA LEU A 23 -0.89 -7.58 -6.93
C LEU A 23 -2.10 -7.20 -7.79
N ARG A 24 -2.22 -5.93 -8.19
CA ARG A 24 -3.30 -5.45 -9.08
C ARG A 24 -3.25 -6.11 -10.47
N ASP A 25 -2.06 -6.48 -10.94
CA ASP A 25 -1.87 -7.16 -12.23
C ASP A 25 -2.21 -8.66 -12.18
N MET A 26 -2.55 -9.19 -10.99
CA MET A 26 -2.94 -10.60 -10.79
C MET A 26 -4.47 -10.72 -10.67
N PRO A 27 -5.20 -11.11 -11.73
CA PRO A 27 -6.68 -11.05 -11.75
C PRO A 27 -7.36 -11.95 -10.72
N ASP A 28 -6.68 -13.01 -10.27
CA ASP A 28 -7.21 -13.95 -9.27
C ASP A 28 -6.93 -13.52 -7.81
N VAL A 29 -6.37 -12.32 -7.59
CA VAL A 29 -6.03 -11.80 -6.26
C VAL A 29 -6.91 -10.61 -5.90
N GLU A 30 -7.66 -10.73 -4.80
CA GLU A 30 -8.40 -9.63 -4.17
C GLU A 30 -7.58 -9.08 -3.00
N THR A 31 -7.29 -7.77 -3.01
CA THR A 31 -6.53 -7.10 -1.96
C THR A 31 -7.41 -6.21 -1.08
N HIS A 32 -7.32 -6.38 0.23
CA HIS A 32 -7.89 -5.47 1.23
C HIS A 32 -6.78 -4.68 1.91
N LEU A 33 -6.62 -3.41 1.55
CA LEU A 33 -5.61 -2.53 2.13
C LEU A 33 -6.08 -1.92 3.46
N VAL A 34 -5.24 -2.00 4.49
CA VAL A 34 -5.42 -1.28 5.76
C VAL A 34 -4.18 -0.42 6.01
N MET A 35 -4.37 0.89 6.14
CA MET A 35 -3.30 1.85 6.40
C MET A 35 -3.45 2.47 7.78
N SER A 36 -2.37 2.49 8.57
CA SER A 36 -2.34 3.32 9.78
C SER A 36 -2.29 4.81 9.43
N LYS A 37 -2.60 5.67 10.40
CA LYS A 37 -2.48 7.14 10.23
C LYS A 37 -1.10 7.55 9.71
N TRP A 38 -0.04 6.96 10.29
CA TRP A 38 1.33 7.28 9.90
C TRP A 38 1.72 6.68 8.55
N ALA A 39 1.14 5.55 8.14
CA ALA A 39 1.35 5.00 6.80
C ALA A 39 0.87 5.97 5.72
N LYS A 40 -0.27 6.63 5.93
CA LYS A 40 -0.78 7.66 5.00
C LYS A 40 0.25 8.79 4.84
N THR A 41 0.77 9.31 5.96
CA THR A 41 1.80 10.36 5.95
C THR A 41 3.07 9.90 5.23
N THR A 42 3.55 8.68 5.48
CA THR A 42 4.75 8.18 4.80
C THR A 42 4.53 8.00 3.30
N VAL A 43 3.35 7.54 2.87
CA VAL A 43 3.01 7.43 1.44
C VAL A 43 3.06 8.80 0.77
N GLU A 44 2.44 9.82 1.37
CA GLU A 44 2.44 11.19 0.82
C GLU A 44 3.85 11.82 0.82
N LEU A 45 4.70 11.45 1.78
CA LEU A 45 6.07 11.97 1.89
C LEU A 45 7.03 11.30 0.89
N GLU A 46 6.96 9.98 0.75
CA GLU A 46 7.97 9.19 0.03
C GLU A 46 7.56 8.79 -1.39
N THR A 47 6.32 9.09 -1.80
CA THR A 47 5.77 8.68 -3.10
C THR A 47 4.97 9.82 -3.75
N PRO A 48 4.70 9.78 -5.07
CA PRO A 48 3.88 10.79 -5.73
C PRO A 48 2.36 10.59 -5.48
N TYR A 49 1.96 9.64 -4.64
CA TYR A 49 0.56 9.31 -4.39
C TYR A 49 0.00 10.06 -3.19
N SER A 50 -1.26 10.49 -3.28
CA SER A 50 -2.04 11.02 -2.16
C SER A 50 -2.99 9.96 -1.61
N VAL A 51 -3.27 10.02 -0.31
CA VAL A 51 -4.12 9.03 0.35
C VAL A 51 -5.36 9.72 0.94
N ALA A 52 -6.52 9.51 0.31
CA ALA A 52 -7.79 10.02 0.80
C ALA A 52 -8.24 9.38 2.13
#